data_AF-A0A3L7T5P3-F1
#
_entry.id   AF-A0A3L7T5P3-F1
#
_cell.length_a   1.000
_cell.length_b   1.000
_cell.length_c   1.000
_cell.angle_alpha   90.00
_cell.angle_beta   90.00
_cell.angle_gamma   90.00
#
_symmetry.space_group_name_H-M   'P 1'
#
loop_
_entity.id
_entity.type
_entity.pdbx_description
1 polymer ?
#
loop_
_entity_poly.entity_id
_entity_poly.type
_entity_poly.pdbx_seq_one_letter_code
_entity_poly.pdbx_strand_id
1 'polypeptide(L)'
;IEWSADCNNDGLVDYGQILAGELADANLNNIPDCCEGGASCNPCPGDVDNSGAVNGVDLAAILNSWGTSGGKYPGADVNHDSVVNGSDLAIVLNGWGPCP
;
A
#
# COMPACT_ATOMS: atom_id res chain seq x y z
N ILE A 1 -22.92 1.02 -3.22
CA ILE A 1 -22.70 -0.36 -2.75
C ILE A 1 -21.99 -1.08 -3.87
N GLU A 2 -20.67 -1.18 -3.73
CA GLU A 2 -19.78 -1.92 -4.63
C GLU A 2 -19.92 -3.42 -4.29
N TRP A 3 -20.55 -4.21 -5.15
CA TRP A 3 -20.80 -5.65 -4.90
C TRP A 3 -19.84 -6.58 -5.67
N SER A 4 -18.98 -6.00 -6.51
CA SER A 4 -17.98 -6.73 -7.31
C SER A 4 -16.73 -5.90 -7.61
N ALA A 5 -16.55 -4.78 -6.92
CA ALA A 5 -15.34 -3.99 -7.08
C ALA A 5 -14.24 -4.60 -6.24
N ASP A 6 -13.10 -4.74 -6.89
CA ASP A 6 -11.84 -5.25 -6.37
C ASP A 6 -10.79 -4.30 -6.94
N CYS A 7 -10.73 -3.13 -6.32
CA CYS A 7 -9.98 -1.99 -6.82
C CYS A 7 -8.46 -2.21 -6.71
N ASN A 8 -8.04 -3.05 -5.76
CA ASN A 8 -6.66 -3.45 -5.59
C ASN A 8 -6.29 -4.78 -6.27
N ASN A 9 -7.25 -5.47 -6.88
CA ASN A 9 -7.11 -6.76 -7.55
C ASN A 9 -6.53 -7.87 -6.65
N ASP A 10 -6.86 -7.85 -5.36
CA ASP A 10 -6.43 -8.90 -4.41
C ASP A 10 -7.40 -10.10 -4.36
N GLY A 11 -8.48 -10.05 -5.14
CA GLY A 11 -9.49 -11.10 -5.23
C GLY A 11 -10.53 -11.07 -4.13
N LEU A 12 -10.49 -10.06 -3.24
CA LEU A 12 -11.52 -9.74 -2.27
C LEU A 12 -12.37 -8.58 -2.78
N VAL A 13 -13.60 -8.51 -2.30
CA VAL A 13 -14.50 -7.39 -2.64
C VAL A 13 -14.19 -6.23 -1.70
N ASP A 14 -13.96 -5.04 -2.26
CA ASP A 14 -13.61 -3.80 -1.54
C ASP A 14 -14.53 -3.53 -0.34
N TYR A 15 -15.84 -3.73 -0.53
CA TYR A 15 -16.84 -3.54 0.52
C TYR A 15 -16.62 -4.46 1.73
N GLY A 16 -16.18 -5.70 1.49
CA GLY A 16 -15.82 -6.64 2.55
C GLY A 16 -14.59 -6.17 3.33
N GLN A 17 -13.62 -5.59 2.64
CA GLN A 17 -12.38 -5.11 3.22
C GLN A 17 -12.55 -3.81 4.01
N ILE A 18 -13.44 -2.91 3.56
CA ILE A 18 -13.88 -1.75 4.35
C ILE A 18 -14.50 -2.21 5.68
N LEU A 19 -15.36 -3.23 5.66
CA LEU A 19 -15.99 -3.77 6.86
C LEU A 19 -15.00 -4.49 7.78
N ALA A 20 -13.96 -5.13 7.21
CA ALA A 20 -12.88 -5.77 7.96
C ALA A 20 -11.88 -4.76 8.54
N GLY A 21 -11.95 -3.48 8.12
CA GLY A 21 -11.00 -2.44 8.51
C GLY A 21 -9.66 -2.52 7.78
N GLU A 22 -9.62 -3.24 6.66
CA GLU A 22 -8.45 -3.43 5.81
C GLU A 22 -8.29 -2.26 4.83
N LEU A 23 -9.41 -1.66 4.39
CA LEU A 23 -9.44 -0.48 3.53
C LEU A 23 -10.13 0.69 4.24
N ALA A 24 -9.58 1.89 4.10
CA ALA A 24 -10.16 3.12 4.65
C ALA A 24 -11.31 3.63 3.79
N ASP A 25 -12.43 4.01 4.43
CA ASP A 25 -13.57 4.72 3.84
C ASP A 25 -13.94 5.88 4.78
N ALA A 26 -13.14 6.94 4.77
CA ALA A 26 -13.27 8.06 5.69
C ALA A 26 -14.51 8.91 5.40
N ASN A 27 -14.96 8.93 4.14
CA ASN A 27 -16.12 9.70 3.71
C ASN A 27 -17.45 8.91 3.74
N LEU A 28 -17.38 7.60 4.06
CA LEU A 28 -18.49 6.66 4.26
C LEU A 28 -19.36 6.46 3.02
N ASN A 29 -18.75 6.48 1.83
CA ASN A 29 -19.47 6.29 0.58
C ASN A 29 -19.45 4.85 0.06
N ASN A 30 -18.85 3.90 0.81
CA ASN A 30 -18.71 2.48 0.49
C ASN A 30 -17.77 2.21 -0.69
N ILE A 31 -16.85 3.14 -0.95
CA ILE A 31 -15.74 3.01 -1.88
C ILE A 31 -14.47 3.27 -1.06
N PRO A 32 -13.41 2.46 -1.17
CA PRO A 32 -12.18 2.75 -0.47
C PRO A 32 -11.62 4.12 -0.90
N ASP A 33 -11.16 4.94 0.05
CA ASP A 33 -10.60 6.28 -0.24
C ASP A 33 -9.43 6.20 -1.24
N CYS A 34 -8.68 5.09 -1.21
CA CYS A 34 -7.58 4.84 -2.16
C CYS A 34 -8.08 4.71 -3.61
N CYS A 35 -9.28 4.17 -3.83
CA CYS A 35 -9.91 4.01 -5.14
C CYS A 35 -10.44 5.32 -5.72
N GLU A 36 -10.77 6.26 -4.85
CA GLU A 36 -11.27 7.57 -5.24
C GLU A 36 -10.14 8.56 -5.54
N GLY A 37 -9.01 8.41 -4.84
CA GLY A 37 -7.86 9.31 -4.93
C GLY A 37 -6.85 8.98 -6.02
N GLY A 38 -7.01 7.87 -6.74
CA GLY A 38 -6.00 7.37 -7.68
C GLY A 38 -4.73 6.87 -6.99
N ALA A 39 -4.81 6.61 -5.68
CA ALA A 39 -3.74 5.98 -4.93
C ALA A 39 -3.75 4.47 -5.21
N SER A 40 -2.57 3.86 -5.23
CA SER A 40 -2.45 2.41 -5.26
C SER A 40 -3.16 1.83 -4.03
N CYS A 41 -4.25 1.09 -4.25
CA CYS A 41 -4.92 0.34 -3.18
C CYS A 41 -4.15 -0.93 -2.80
N ASN A 42 -2.83 -0.98 -3.01
CA ASN A 42 -2.03 -2.12 -2.59
C ASN A 42 -2.37 -2.44 -1.12
N PRO A 43 -2.91 -3.64 -0.82
CA PRO A 43 -3.30 -4.01 0.54
C PRO A 43 -2.11 -3.93 1.50
N CYS A 44 -0.89 -3.98 0.97
CA CYS A 44 0.34 -3.80 1.72
C CYS A 44 1.28 -2.84 0.99
N PRO A 45 1.09 -1.53 1.15
CA PRO A 45 1.97 -0.54 0.54
C PRO A 45 3.43 -0.69 1.04
N GLY A 46 3.64 -1.35 2.18
CA GLY A 46 4.96 -1.67 2.70
C GLY A 46 5.67 -2.88 2.05
N ASP A 47 5.00 -3.68 1.22
CA ASP A 47 5.59 -4.84 0.52
C ASP A 47 6.22 -4.38 -0.79
N VAL A 48 7.41 -3.81 -0.67
CA VAL A 48 8.15 -3.13 -1.74
C VAL A 48 8.67 -4.14 -2.77
N ASP A 49 8.98 -5.36 -2.33
CA ASP A 49 9.47 -6.42 -3.21
C ASP A 49 8.37 -7.39 -3.71
N ASN A 50 7.11 -7.18 -3.30
CA ASN A 50 5.94 -8.01 -3.60
C ASN A 50 6.12 -9.48 -3.18
N SER A 51 6.73 -9.70 -2.00
CA SER A 51 6.97 -11.04 -1.47
C SER A 51 5.79 -11.62 -0.69
N GLY A 52 4.73 -10.84 -0.45
CA GLY A 52 3.61 -11.20 0.41
C GLY A 52 3.93 -11.02 1.90
N ALA A 53 4.98 -10.27 2.26
CA ALA A 53 5.30 -9.95 3.64
C ALA A 53 6.15 -8.70 3.75
N VAL A 54 5.72 -7.75 4.57
CA VAL A 54 6.51 -6.56 4.91
C VAL A 54 7.56 -6.92 5.97
N ASN A 55 8.82 -6.94 5.57
CA ASN A 55 9.92 -7.41 6.39
C ASN A 55 11.24 -6.64 6.14
N GLY A 56 12.36 -7.22 6.60
CA GLY A 56 13.68 -6.61 6.48
C GLY A 56 14.15 -6.39 5.04
N VAL A 57 13.61 -7.14 4.07
CA VAL A 57 13.92 -6.96 2.64
C VAL A 57 13.30 -5.67 2.11
N ASP A 58 12.05 -5.38 2.46
CA ASP A 58 11.35 -4.13 2.09
C ASP A 58 12.03 -2.91 2.71
N LEU A 59 12.39 -3.01 3.99
CA LEU A 59 13.18 -1.98 4.66
C LEU A 59 14.51 -1.73 3.94
N ALA A 60 15.21 -2.79 3.53
CA ALA A 60 16.45 -2.66 2.77
C ALA A 60 16.22 -2.03 1.39
N ALA A 61 15.07 -2.29 0.75
CA ALA A 61 14.70 -1.64 -0.51
C ALA A 61 14.51 -0.13 -0.33
N ILE A 62 13.80 0.32 0.72
CA ILE A 62 13.67 1.74 1.07
C ILE A 62 15.04 2.40 1.28
N LEU A 63 15.91 1.78 2.09
CA LEU A 63 17.22 2.34 2.41
C LEU A 63 18.16 2.38 1.19
N ASN A 64 18.06 1.42 0.27
CA ASN A 64 18.83 1.42 -0.98
C ASN A 64 18.35 2.48 -1.98
N SER A 65 17.08 2.87 -1.93
CA SER A 65 16.47 3.85 -2.82
C SER A 65 16.32 5.24 -2.20
N TRP A 66 16.87 5.47 -1.01
CA TRP A 66 16.71 6.71 -0.26
C TRP A 66 17.10 7.97 -1.05
N GLY A 67 16.23 8.98 -1.04
CA GLY A 67 16.42 10.23 -1.75
C GLY A 67 16.27 10.13 -3.28
N THR A 68 15.79 9.00 -3.79
CA THR A 68 15.46 8.80 -5.21
C THR A 68 13.95 8.69 -5.39
N SER A 69 13.44 8.61 -6.63
CA SER A 69 12.02 8.31 -6.92
C SER A 69 11.77 6.80 -7.07
N GLY A 70 12.31 5.98 -6.17
CA GLY A 70 12.23 4.51 -6.20
C GLY A 70 13.42 3.81 -6.88
N GLY A 71 14.03 4.39 -7.91
CA GLY A 71 15.28 3.88 -8.50
C GLY A 71 15.21 2.41 -8.94
N LYS A 72 16.04 1.53 -8.34
CA LYS A 72 16.05 0.08 -8.62
C LYS A 72 14.78 -0.63 -8.12
N TYR A 73 14.14 -0.07 -7.11
CA TYR A 73 12.93 -0.59 -6.47
C TYR A 73 11.80 0.42 -6.67
N PRO A 74 11.06 0.36 -7.79
CA PRO A 74 10.00 1.33 -8.08
C PRO A 74 8.95 1.44 -6.96
N GLY A 75 8.69 0.35 -6.24
CA GLY A 75 7.79 0.34 -5.09
C GLY A 75 8.34 0.98 -3.81
N ALA A 76 9.60 1.45 -3.80
CA ALA A 76 10.19 2.09 -2.62
C ALA A 76 9.68 3.51 -2.39
N ASP A 77 9.14 4.17 -3.42
CA ASP A 77 8.37 5.42 -3.31
C ASP A 77 6.91 5.04 -3.04
N VAL A 78 6.64 4.71 -1.79
CA VAL A 78 5.41 4.04 -1.34
C VAL A 78 4.24 5.01 -1.35
N ASN A 79 4.47 6.27 -0.97
CA ASN A 79 3.44 7.30 -0.98
C ASN A 79 3.33 8.01 -2.34
N HIS A 80 4.17 7.66 -3.32
CA HIS A 80 4.25 8.24 -4.66
C HIS A 80 4.47 9.77 -4.67
N ASP A 81 5.24 10.28 -3.71
CA ASP A 81 5.59 11.71 -3.62
C ASP A 81 6.85 12.09 -4.44
N SER A 82 7.36 11.14 -5.24
CA SER A 82 8.57 11.23 -6.07
C SER A 82 9.88 11.23 -5.28
N VAL A 83 9.86 10.98 -3.96
CA VAL A 83 11.07 10.92 -3.15
C VAL A 83 10.97 9.93 -1.99
N VAL A 84 11.75 8.85 -2.08
CA VAL A 84 11.90 7.88 -0.98
C VAL A 84 12.53 8.54 0.25
N ASN A 85 11.77 8.65 1.33
CA ASN A 85 12.18 9.30 2.55
C ASN A 85 11.57 8.66 3.81
N GLY A 86 11.60 9.39 4.93
CA GLY A 86 11.05 8.92 6.21
C GLY A 86 9.56 8.61 6.16
N SER A 87 8.81 9.23 5.25
CA SER A 87 7.39 8.97 5.02
C SER A 87 7.16 7.57 4.47
N ASP A 88 7.92 7.14 3.47
CA ASP A 88 7.85 5.79 2.90
C ASP A 88 8.27 4.73 3.92
N LEU A 89 9.35 5.02 4.65
CA LEU A 89 9.81 4.17 5.73
C LEU A 89 8.74 3.99 6.81
N ALA A 90 8.02 5.05 7.18
CA ALA A 90 6.93 4.95 8.16
C ALA A 90 5.80 4.06 7.66
N ILE A 91 5.51 4.04 6.36
CA ILE A 91 4.50 3.15 5.77
C ILE A 91 4.95 1.69 5.86
N VAL A 92 6.21 1.38 5.50
CA VAL A 92 6.79 0.03 5.65
C VAL A 92 6.75 -0.43 7.11
N LEU A 93 7.15 0.42 8.05
CA LEU A 93 7.16 0.05 9.47
C LEU A 93 5.76 -0.11 10.07
N ASN A 94 4.78 0.65 9.59
CA ASN A 94 3.38 0.49 10.00
C ASN A 94 2.74 -0.81 9.49
N GLY A 95 3.18 -1.31 8.33
CA GLY A 95 2.66 -2.53 7.71
C GLY A 95 3.42 -3.82 8.09
N TRP A 96 4.32 -3.78 9.07
CA TRP A 96 5.25 -4.89 9.33
C TRP A 96 4.56 -6.22 9.64
N GLY A 97 4.93 -7.27 8.91
CA GLY A 97 4.36 -8.61 9.07
C GLY A 97 3.86 -9.23 7.75
N PRO A 98 3.06 -10.30 7.83
CA PRO A 98 2.46 -10.93 6.66
C PRO A 98 1.55 -9.97 5.91
N CYS A 99 1.59 -10.05 4.58
CA CYS A 99 0.66 -9.39 3.69
C CYS A 99 -0.27 -10.45 3.07
N PRO A 100 -1.53 -10.59 3.54
CA PRO A 100 -2.50 -11.51 2.95
C PRO A 100 -3.01 -11.04 1.58
#